data_AF-A0AAV6NV80-F1
#
_entry.id   AF-A0AAV6NV80-F1
#
_cell.length_a   1.000
_cell.length_b   1.000
_cell.length_c   1.000
_cell.angle_alpha   90.00
_cell.angle_beta   90.00
_cell.angle_gamma   90.00
#
_symmetry.space_group_name_H-M   'P 1'
#
loop_
_entity.id
_entity.type
_entity.pdbx_description
1 polymer ?
#
loop_
_entity_poly.entity_id
_entity_poly.type
_entity_poly.pdbx_seq_one_letter_code
_entity_poly.pdbx_strand_id
1 'polypeptide(L)'
;MNLFPADPDLHPLVDRKPFCFLKIMASKRILKELKDLQKDPPTSCSAGPVAEDMFHWQATIMGPSDSPYSGGVFLVNIHFPPDYPFKPPKVAFRTKVFHPNINSNGSICLDILKEQWSPALTISKVLLSICSLLTDPNPDDPLVPEIAHMYKTDRAKYEASARSWTQKNKSSFLFLVLSNHAPIRGFLRANLWYLGHFEHHLHLDRQMGLCASKSETKDDESEHHVEFATGNVQLITTKEAWEQKMEEANKDGKIVIANFSASWCGPCKVVAPFYSELSEKYPSLMFLVVDVDELTDFSTTWDIKATPTFFFLKEGQQIDKLVGANKPELELKVTALADSLPPNQV
;
A
#
# COMPACT_ATOMS: atom_id res chain seq x y z
N MET A 1 15.69 61.83 8.06
CA MET A 1 14.94 61.01 9.03
C MET A 1 13.62 60.64 8.38
N ASN A 2 13.44 59.37 8.04
CA ASN A 2 12.13 58.72 7.87
C ASN A 2 12.40 57.23 8.00
N LEU A 3 12.18 56.74 9.23
CA LEU A 3 12.15 55.34 9.59
C LEU A 3 10.75 54.83 9.22
N PHE A 4 10.66 53.88 8.30
CA PHE A 4 9.49 53.02 8.20
C PHE A 4 9.70 51.83 9.16
N PRO A 5 8.70 51.44 9.97
CA PRO A 5 8.83 50.28 10.83
C PRO A 5 8.75 49.00 9.98
N ALA A 6 9.63 48.05 10.27
CA ALA A 6 9.56 46.70 9.72
C ALA A 6 8.32 45.99 10.27
N ASP A 7 7.56 45.38 9.37
CA ASP A 7 6.39 44.55 9.64
C ASP A 7 6.81 43.25 10.37
N PRO A 8 6.27 42.92 11.56
CA PRO A 8 6.70 41.76 12.34
C PRO A 8 6.12 40.41 11.89
N ASP A 9 5.26 40.35 10.86
CA ASP A 9 4.54 39.11 10.50
C ASP A 9 5.16 38.28 9.36
N LEU A 10 6.45 38.40 9.07
CA LEU A 10 7.15 37.48 8.17
C LEU A 10 7.71 36.26 8.92
N HIS A 11 6.82 35.39 9.42
CA HIS A 11 7.22 34.04 9.83
C HIS A 11 7.65 33.22 8.59
N PRO A 12 8.84 32.59 8.60
CA PRO A 12 9.36 31.89 7.44
C PRO A 12 8.61 30.58 7.20
N LEU A 13 8.34 30.27 5.92
CA LEU A 13 7.76 29.02 5.41
C LEU A 13 8.71 27.81 5.60
N VAL A 14 9.10 27.52 6.83
CA VAL A 14 9.98 26.41 7.20
C VAL A 14 9.20 25.47 8.11
N ASP A 15 8.23 24.72 7.57
CA ASP A 15 7.68 23.55 8.27
C ASP A 15 6.75 22.62 7.45
N ARG A 16 6.56 22.83 6.14
CA ARG A 16 5.68 21.96 5.31
C ARG A 16 6.37 20.73 4.68
N LYS A 17 7.70 20.63 4.74
CA LYS A 17 8.46 19.52 4.14
C LYS A 17 8.28 18.13 4.79
N PRO A 18 8.15 17.96 6.13
CA PRO A 18 8.06 16.62 6.72
C PRO A 18 6.72 15.91 6.42
N PHE A 19 5.63 16.67 6.31
CA PHE A 19 4.29 16.14 6.08
C PHE A 19 4.14 15.48 4.69
N CYS A 20 4.68 16.12 3.65
CA CYS A 20 4.66 15.59 2.29
C CYS A 20 5.49 14.31 2.17
N PHE A 21 6.66 14.27 2.83
CA PHE A 21 7.54 13.11 2.84
C PHE A 21 6.92 11.89 3.56
N LEU A 22 6.29 12.12 4.72
CA LEU A 22 5.56 11.08 5.45
C LEU A 22 4.43 10.49 4.58
N LYS A 23 3.66 11.36 3.91
CA LYS A 23 2.57 10.93 3.03
C LYS A 23 3.06 10.04 1.88
N ILE A 24 4.23 10.32 1.28
CA ILE A 24 4.82 9.48 0.23
C ILE A 24 5.19 8.09 0.75
N MET A 25 5.77 8.01 1.95
CA MET A 25 6.13 6.73 2.59
C MET A 25 4.87 5.91 2.91
N ALA A 26 3.86 6.56 3.49
CA ALA A 26 2.58 5.96 3.78
C ALA A 26 1.87 5.45 2.52
N SER A 27 1.84 6.25 1.44
CA SER A 27 1.24 5.84 0.16
C SER A 27 1.84 4.56 -0.38
N LYS A 28 3.17 4.42 -0.35
CA LYS A 28 3.86 3.21 -0.84
C LYS A 28 3.53 1.99 0.00
N ARG A 29 3.52 2.14 1.32
CA ARG A 29 3.11 1.08 2.25
C ARG A 29 1.66 0.66 1.98
N ILE A 30 0.74 1.63 1.86
CA ILE A 30 -0.69 1.40 1.61
C ILE A 30 -0.90 0.69 0.26
N LEU A 31 -0.20 1.11 -0.80
CA LEU A 31 -0.26 0.47 -2.12
C LEU A 31 0.25 -0.97 -2.07
N LYS A 32 1.36 -1.22 -1.36
CA LYS A 32 1.87 -2.58 -1.17
C LYS A 32 0.84 -3.45 -0.45
N GLU A 33 0.25 -2.96 0.64
CA GLU A 33 -0.78 -3.70 1.37
C GLU A 33 -2.05 -3.94 0.53
N LEU A 34 -2.40 -3.01 -0.37
CA LEU A 34 -3.51 -3.21 -1.31
C LEU A 34 -3.21 -4.34 -2.30
N LYS A 35 -2.01 -4.35 -2.89
CA LYS A 35 -1.55 -5.44 -3.78
C LYS A 35 -1.54 -6.77 -3.02
N ASP A 36 -1.02 -6.80 -1.80
CA ASP A 36 -0.96 -8.00 -0.96
C ASP A 36 -2.38 -8.52 -0.65
N LEU A 37 -3.33 -7.64 -0.29
CA LEU A 37 -4.74 -7.98 -0.06
C LEU A 37 -5.46 -8.49 -1.30
N GLN A 38 -5.15 -7.94 -2.49
CA GLN A 38 -5.72 -8.41 -3.75
C GLN A 38 -5.18 -9.80 -4.15
N LYS A 39 -3.92 -10.06 -3.82
CA LYS A 39 -3.25 -11.34 -4.09
C LYS A 39 -3.69 -12.44 -3.10
N ASP A 40 -3.78 -12.11 -1.82
CA ASP A 40 -4.10 -13.05 -0.74
C ASP A 40 -5.05 -12.40 0.28
N PRO A 41 -6.36 -12.37 0.01
CA PRO A 41 -7.33 -11.74 0.89
C PRO A 41 -7.53 -12.56 2.18
N PRO A 42 -7.58 -11.91 3.36
CA PRO A 42 -7.90 -12.60 4.61
C PRO A 42 -9.27 -13.26 4.52
N THR A 43 -9.38 -14.47 5.09
CA THR A 43 -10.64 -15.22 5.12
C THR A 43 -11.78 -14.36 5.65
N SER A 44 -12.93 -14.43 4.97
CA SER A 44 -14.15 -13.70 5.37
C SER A 44 -14.03 -12.17 5.38
N CYS A 45 -12.97 -11.60 4.81
CA CYS A 45 -12.71 -10.17 4.78
C CYS A 45 -12.37 -9.67 3.37
N SER A 46 -12.68 -8.40 3.10
CA SER A 46 -12.17 -7.68 1.94
C SER A 46 -11.93 -6.23 2.31
N ALA A 47 -10.96 -5.55 1.71
CA ALA A 47 -10.73 -4.13 1.92
C ALA A 47 -10.17 -3.46 0.67
N GLY A 48 -10.43 -2.16 0.54
CA GLY A 48 -9.85 -1.35 -0.52
C GLY A 48 -10.19 0.13 -0.37
N PRO A 49 -9.55 1.00 -1.19
CA PRO A 49 -9.78 2.43 -1.16
C PRO A 49 -11.22 2.80 -1.54
N VAL A 50 -11.72 3.85 -0.94
CA VAL A 50 -13.01 4.46 -1.28
C VAL A 50 -12.78 5.53 -2.33
N ALA A 51 -13.34 5.33 -3.52
CA ALA A 51 -13.13 6.22 -4.67
C ALA A 51 -11.64 6.40 -4.99
N GLU A 52 -11.17 7.63 -5.11
CA GLU A 52 -9.79 7.97 -5.50
C GLU A 52 -8.86 8.21 -4.29
N ASP A 53 -9.40 8.20 -3.06
CA ASP A 53 -8.61 8.49 -1.86
C ASP A 53 -7.96 7.21 -1.30
N MET A 54 -6.66 7.07 -1.58
CA MET A 54 -5.86 5.95 -1.10
C MET A 54 -5.70 5.89 0.43
N PHE A 55 -5.90 6.98 1.16
CA PHE A 55 -5.79 7.04 2.63
C PHE A 55 -7.10 6.74 3.35
N HIS A 56 -8.19 6.52 2.60
CA HIS A 56 -9.48 6.15 3.13
C HIS A 56 -9.95 4.84 2.53
N TRP A 57 -9.92 3.79 3.34
CA TRP A 57 -10.38 2.47 2.92
C TRP A 57 -11.71 2.12 3.58
N GLN A 58 -12.44 1.24 2.90
CA GLN A 58 -13.56 0.52 3.46
C GLN A 58 -13.24 -0.97 3.40
N ALA A 59 -13.45 -1.63 4.53
CA ALA A 59 -13.40 -3.07 4.65
C ALA A 59 -14.80 -3.63 4.90
N THR A 60 -15.00 -4.86 4.44
CA THR A 60 -16.16 -5.69 4.69
C THR A 60 -15.69 -6.92 5.46
N ILE A 61 -16.29 -7.15 6.62
CA ILE A 61 -16.06 -8.33 7.46
C ILE A 61 -17.34 -9.15 7.49
N MET A 62 -17.23 -10.42 7.10
CA MET A 62 -18.31 -11.39 7.27
C MET A 62 -18.28 -11.90 8.72
N GLY A 63 -19.45 -11.89 9.37
CA GLY A 63 -19.55 -12.35 10.75
C GLY A 63 -19.12 -13.81 10.91
N PRO A 64 -18.24 -14.12 11.89
CA PRO A 64 -17.77 -15.50 12.13
C PRO A 64 -18.93 -16.47 12.37
N SER A 65 -18.86 -17.65 11.77
CA SER A 65 -19.96 -18.63 11.76
C SER A 65 -20.30 -19.21 13.13
N ASP A 66 -19.32 -19.26 14.02
CA ASP A 66 -19.37 -19.74 15.40
C ASP A 66 -19.69 -18.64 16.43
N SER A 67 -20.08 -17.45 15.96
CA SER A 67 -20.38 -16.29 16.80
C SER A 67 -21.85 -15.86 16.66
N PRO A 68 -22.40 -15.04 17.58
CA PRO A 68 -23.72 -14.44 17.40
C PRO A 68 -23.79 -13.46 16.20
N TYR A 69 -22.66 -13.17 15.55
CA TYR A 69 -22.54 -12.33 14.37
C TYR A 69 -22.66 -13.11 13.06
N SER A 70 -22.77 -14.44 13.11
CA SER A 70 -22.87 -15.33 11.96
C SER A 70 -23.91 -14.85 10.92
N GLY A 71 -23.49 -14.83 9.65
CA GLY A 71 -24.31 -14.39 8.53
C GLY A 71 -24.57 -12.88 8.44
N GLY A 72 -23.94 -12.09 9.32
CA GLY A 72 -23.89 -10.63 9.25
C GLY A 72 -22.81 -10.11 8.29
N VAL A 73 -22.99 -8.88 7.81
CA VAL A 73 -22.02 -8.16 6.99
C VAL A 73 -21.71 -6.82 7.64
N PHE A 74 -20.44 -6.62 8.00
CA PHE A 74 -20.01 -5.46 8.77
C PHE A 74 -19.07 -4.59 7.95
N LEU A 75 -19.48 -3.34 7.72
CA LEU A 75 -18.66 -2.34 7.06
C LEU A 75 -17.77 -1.66 8.10
N VAL A 76 -16.49 -1.55 7.78
CA VAL A 76 -15.46 -0.95 8.63
C VAL A 76 -14.74 0.13 7.82
N ASN A 77 -14.68 1.34 8.36
CA ASN A 77 -13.89 2.41 7.79
C ASN A 77 -12.47 2.36 8.37
N ILE A 78 -11.47 2.56 7.49
CA ILE A 78 -10.06 2.59 7.84
C ILE A 78 -9.49 3.89 7.29
N HIS A 79 -8.93 4.72 8.15
CA HIS A 79 -8.29 5.97 7.78
C HIS A 79 -6.82 5.94 8.17
N PHE A 80 -5.94 6.00 7.17
CA PHE A 80 -4.50 5.96 7.39
C PHE A 80 -4.00 7.36 7.77
N PRO A 81 -3.18 7.49 8.82
CA PRO A 81 -2.52 8.75 9.09
C PRO A 81 -1.40 9.00 8.07
N PRO A 82 -0.99 10.27 7.88
CA PRO A 82 0.11 10.62 6.96
C PRO A 82 1.44 9.95 7.30
N ASP A 83 1.67 9.55 8.54
CA ASP A 83 2.87 8.87 9.04
C ASP A 83 2.69 7.35 9.20
N TYR A 84 1.68 6.76 8.57
CA TYR A 84 1.54 5.31 8.46
C TYR A 84 2.78 4.67 7.80
N PRO A 85 3.30 3.52 8.27
CA PRO A 85 2.81 2.66 9.35
C PRO A 85 3.42 2.95 10.73
N PHE A 86 4.06 4.10 10.95
CA PHE A 86 4.63 4.45 12.27
C PHE A 86 3.55 4.81 13.30
N LYS A 87 2.39 5.30 12.84
CA LYS A 87 1.16 5.38 13.63
C LYS A 87 0.10 4.43 13.11
N PRO A 88 -0.76 3.89 13.99
CA PRO A 88 -1.85 3.01 13.60
C PRO A 88 -2.89 3.74 12.73
N PRO A 89 -3.60 3.01 11.86
CA PRO A 89 -4.75 3.55 11.17
C PRO A 89 -5.91 3.74 12.17
N LYS A 90 -6.75 4.75 11.93
CA LYS A 90 -8.00 4.89 12.66
C LYS A 90 -9.02 3.93 12.05
N VAL A 91 -9.48 2.97 12.84
CA VAL A 91 -10.44 1.96 12.39
C VAL A 91 -11.74 2.10 13.18
N ALA A 92 -12.87 2.12 12.48
CA ALA A 92 -14.18 2.22 13.10
C ALA A 92 -15.24 1.47 12.29
N PHE A 93 -16.15 0.78 12.98
CA PHE A 93 -17.32 0.18 12.37
C PHE A 93 -18.28 1.25 11.86
N ARG A 94 -18.67 1.15 10.59
CA ARG A 94 -19.80 1.90 10.02
C ARG A 94 -21.11 1.22 10.34
N THR A 95 -21.15 -0.12 10.27
CA THR A 95 -22.30 -0.92 10.72
C THR A 95 -22.39 -0.89 12.24
N LYS A 96 -23.57 -0.68 12.82
CA LYS A 96 -23.71 -0.73 14.29
C LYS A 96 -23.57 -2.16 14.78
N VAL A 97 -22.70 -2.40 15.75
CA VAL A 97 -22.44 -3.73 16.33
C VAL A 97 -22.77 -3.71 17.81
N PHE A 98 -23.54 -4.70 18.28
CA PHE A 98 -23.77 -4.90 19.70
C PHE A 98 -22.64 -5.77 20.27
N HIS A 99 -21.63 -5.15 20.89
CA HIS A 99 -20.41 -5.83 21.33
C HIS A 99 -19.74 -5.09 22.52
N PRO A 100 -19.12 -5.78 23.50
CA PRO A 100 -18.49 -5.14 24.66
C PRO A 100 -17.39 -4.12 24.32
N ASN A 101 -16.57 -4.41 23.32
CA ASN A 101 -15.42 -3.60 22.90
C ASN A 101 -15.70 -2.68 21.70
N ILE A 102 -16.97 -2.54 21.26
CA ILE A 102 -17.35 -1.65 20.15
C ILE A 102 -18.45 -0.71 20.63
N ASN A 103 -18.22 0.59 20.57
CA ASN A 103 -19.20 1.58 21.03
C ASN A 103 -20.22 1.97 19.93
N SER A 104 -21.21 2.79 20.28
CA SER A 104 -22.24 3.27 19.34
C SER A 104 -21.68 4.10 18.17
N ASN A 105 -20.49 4.70 18.31
CA ASN A 105 -19.82 5.44 17.24
C ASN A 105 -18.99 4.53 16.33
N GLY A 106 -18.91 3.23 16.64
CA GLY A 106 -18.13 2.25 15.91
C GLY A 106 -16.67 2.18 16.31
N SER A 107 -16.22 2.96 17.31
CA SER A 107 -14.86 2.85 17.83
C SER A 107 -14.63 1.48 18.42
N ILE A 108 -13.41 0.95 18.25
CA ILE A 108 -13.01 -0.39 18.67
C ILE A 108 -11.98 -0.23 19.79
N CYS A 109 -12.13 -0.95 20.90
CA CYS A 109 -11.02 -1.17 21.82
C CYS A 109 -10.28 -2.43 21.38
N LEU A 110 -9.12 -2.22 20.77
CA LEU A 110 -8.20 -3.27 20.37
C LEU A 110 -6.78 -2.71 20.58
N ASP A 111 -6.00 -3.39 21.39
CA ASP A 111 -4.64 -3.02 21.83
C ASP A 111 -3.67 -2.81 20.66
N ILE A 112 -3.78 -3.63 19.61
CA ILE A 112 -2.93 -3.51 18.41
C ILE A 112 -3.19 -2.19 17.65
N LEU A 113 -4.34 -1.51 17.88
CA LEU A 113 -4.63 -0.20 17.29
C LEU A 113 -4.17 0.96 18.19
N LYS A 114 -3.54 0.66 19.32
CA LYS A 114 -3.12 1.60 20.35
C LYS A 114 -1.68 1.28 20.78
N GLU A 115 -1.48 0.85 22.03
CA GLU A 115 -0.18 0.64 22.65
C GLU A 115 0.62 -0.54 22.08
N GLN A 116 -0.04 -1.54 21.48
CA GLN A 116 0.63 -2.67 20.84
C GLN A 116 0.76 -2.52 19.32
N TRP A 117 0.51 -1.32 18.78
CA TRP A 117 0.76 -1.07 17.37
C TRP A 117 2.25 -1.23 17.04
N SER A 118 2.53 -1.96 15.97
CA SER A 118 3.87 -2.09 15.40
C SER A 118 3.81 -1.80 13.90
N PRO A 119 4.80 -1.09 13.32
CA PRO A 119 4.89 -0.90 11.86
C PRO A 119 4.93 -2.20 11.03
N ALA A 120 5.19 -3.34 11.67
CA ALA A 120 5.15 -4.67 11.06
C ALA A 120 3.72 -5.24 10.91
N LEU A 121 2.71 -4.63 11.55
CA LEU A 121 1.31 -4.99 11.37
C LEU A 121 0.80 -4.52 10.01
N THR A 122 -0.17 -5.26 9.47
CA THR A 122 -0.83 -4.98 8.19
C THR A 122 -2.33 -4.89 8.40
N ILE A 123 -3.05 -4.29 7.46
CA ILE A 123 -4.51 -4.27 7.42
C ILE A 123 -5.08 -5.69 7.45
N SER A 124 -4.47 -6.67 6.79
CA SER A 124 -4.91 -8.08 6.89
C SER A 124 -4.89 -8.56 8.34
N LYS A 125 -3.79 -8.32 9.08
CA LYS A 125 -3.68 -8.71 10.50
C LYS A 125 -4.67 -7.95 11.39
N VAL A 126 -4.90 -6.67 11.10
CA VAL A 126 -5.91 -5.86 11.80
C VAL A 126 -7.31 -6.43 11.60
N LEU A 127 -7.70 -6.75 10.37
CA LEU A 127 -9.00 -7.33 10.05
C LEU A 127 -9.20 -8.71 10.68
N LEU A 128 -8.17 -9.57 10.67
CA LEU A 128 -8.20 -10.86 11.35
C LEU A 128 -8.34 -10.70 12.87
N SER A 129 -7.68 -9.70 13.46
CA SER A 129 -7.80 -9.43 14.90
C SER A 129 -9.19 -8.91 15.25
N ILE A 130 -9.82 -8.11 14.38
CA ILE A 130 -11.23 -7.69 14.55
C ILE A 130 -12.17 -8.90 14.43
N CYS A 131 -11.92 -9.82 13.50
CA CYS A 131 -12.69 -11.07 13.42
C CYS A 131 -12.59 -11.89 14.70
N SER A 132 -11.37 -12.05 15.22
CA SER A 132 -11.13 -12.74 16.49
C SER A 132 -11.87 -12.06 17.64
N LEU A 133 -11.88 -10.71 17.67
CA LEU A 133 -12.59 -9.95 18.70
C LEU A 133 -14.11 -10.19 18.64
N LEU A 134 -14.69 -10.34 17.45
CA LEU A 134 -16.12 -10.68 17.29
C LEU A 134 -16.45 -12.09 17.81
N THR A 135 -15.52 -13.04 17.70
CA THR A 135 -15.71 -14.39 18.26
C THR A 135 -15.51 -14.39 19.77
N ASP A 136 -14.44 -13.75 20.24
CA ASP A 136 -14.01 -13.73 21.63
C ASP A 136 -13.85 -12.29 22.16
N PRO A 137 -14.94 -11.67 22.67
CA PRO A 137 -14.88 -10.35 23.28
C PRO A 137 -13.96 -10.29 24.50
N ASN A 138 -13.37 -9.13 24.78
CA ASN A 138 -12.62 -8.87 26.01
C ASN A 138 -13.49 -8.10 27.02
N PRO A 139 -14.15 -8.74 28.00
CA PRO A 139 -15.03 -8.06 28.93
C PRO A 139 -14.30 -7.41 30.12
N ASP A 140 -12.97 -7.50 30.18
CA ASP A 140 -12.15 -6.87 31.23
C ASP A 140 -11.68 -5.46 30.83
N ASP A 141 -11.62 -5.17 29.53
CA ASP A 141 -11.39 -3.82 28.98
C ASP A 141 -12.49 -3.39 27.98
N PRO A 142 -13.74 -3.25 28.43
CA PRO A 142 -14.87 -2.93 27.55
C PRO A 142 -14.99 -1.42 27.26
N LEU A 143 -15.45 -1.09 26.04
CA LEU A 143 -15.94 0.27 25.76
C LEU A 143 -17.38 0.48 26.24
N VAL A 144 -18.14 -0.60 26.39
CA VAL A 144 -19.54 -0.58 26.81
C VAL A 144 -19.72 -1.50 28.02
N PRO A 145 -19.54 -0.99 29.26
CA PRO A 145 -19.57 -1.78 30.48
C PRO A 145 -20.87 -2.57 30.67
N GLU A 146 -22.01 -2.04 30.21
CA GLU A 146 -23.32 -2.69 30.32
C GLU A 146 -23.40 -3.97 29.48
N ILE A 147 -22.85 -3.93 28.26
CA ILE A 147 -22.79 -5.11 27.37
C ILE A 147 -21.78 -6.12 27.93
N ALA A 148 -20.66 -5.66 28.47
CA ALA A 148 -19.65 -6.53 29.10
C ALA A 148 -20.20 -7.23 30.36
N HIS A 149 -20.97 -6.50 31.18
CA HIS A 149 -21.66 -7.07 32.33
C HIS A 149 -22.65 -8.15 31.88
N MET A 150 -23.49 -7.86 30.88
CA MET A 150 -24.41 -8.85 30.30
C MET A 150 -23.66 -10.07 29.76
N TYR A 151 -22.54 -9.87 29.05
CA TYR A 151 -21.72 -10.96 28.53
C TYR A 151 -21.15 -11.87 29.63
N LYS A 152 -20.82 -11.29 30.80
CA LYS A 152 -20.31 -12.02 31.98
C LYS A 152 -21.42 -12.70 32.79
N THR A 153 -22.59 -12.07 32.97
CA THR A 153 -23.64 -12.56 33.87
C THR A 153 -24.75 -13.35 33.18
N ASP A 154 -25.02 -13.08 31.90
CA ASP A 154 -26.11 -13.70 31.13
C ASP A 154 -25.71 -13.83 29.65
N ARG A 155 -24.90 -14.87 29.37
CA ARG A 155 -24.37 -15.14 28.03
C ARG A 155 -25.49 -15.37 27.00
N ALA A 156 -26.57 -16.05 27.39
CA ALA A 156 -27.68 -16.36 26.50
C ALA A 156 -28.40 -15.08 26.03
N LYS A 157 -28.67 -14.15 26.95
CA LYS A 157 -29.27 -12.85 26.62
C LYS A 157 -28.35 -11.97 25.77
N TYR A 158 -27.05 -11.97 26.07
CA TYR A 158 -26.05 -11.29 25.24
C TYR A 158 -26.11 -11.79 23.81
N GLU A 159 -26.00 -13.10 23.60
CA GLU A 159 -25.97 -13.67 22.27
C GLU A 159 -27.29 -13.47 21.51
N ALA A 160 -28.44 -13.60 22.18
CA ALA A 160 -29.74 -13.31 21.59
C ALA A 160 -29.85 -11.85 21.13
N SER A 161 -29.34 -10.91 21.94
CA SER A 161 -29.30 -9.49 21.60
C SER A 161 -28.37 -9.23 20.41
N ALA A 162 -27.15 -9.77 20.44
CA ALA A 162 -26.18 -9.64 19.36
C ALA A 162 -26.69 -10.24 18.03
N ARG A 163 -27.34 -11.41 18.06
CA ARG A 163 -28.00 -12.02 16.89
C ARG A 163 -29.11 -11.13 16.34
N SER A 164 -29.97 -10.59 17.21
CA SER A 164 -31.05 -9.69 16.79
C SER A 164 -30.53 -8.42 16.11
N TRP A 165 -29.48 -7.81 16.67
CA TRP A 165 -28.82 -6.65 16.06
C TRP A 165 -28.17 -6.99 14.72
N THR A 166 -27.50 -8.13 14.63
CA THR A 166 -26.86 -8.59 13.39
C THR A 166 -27.89 -8.79 12.28
N GLN A 167 -29.03 -9.42 12.57
CA GLN A 167 -30.10 -9.62 11.60
C GLN A 167 -30.75 -8.31 11.14
N LYS A 168 -30.97 -7.35 12.06
CA LYS A 168 -31.52 -6.02 11.71
C LYS A 168 -30.63 -5.27 10.70
N ASN A 169 -29.32 -5.33 10.89
CA ASN A 169 -28.37 -4.67 10.00
C ASN A 169 -28.20 -5.38 8.64
N LYS A 170 -28.53 -6.68 8.55
CA LYS A 170 -28.46 -7.46 7.30
C LYS A 170 -29.41 -6.94 6.22
N SER A 171 -30.62 -6.54 6.60
CA SER A 171 -31.63 -6.00 5.67
C SER A 171 -31.22 -4.67 5.04
N SER A 172 -30.48 -3.83 5.77
CA SER A 172 -29.95 -2.56 5.23
C SER A 172 -28.79 -2.77 4.26
N PHE A 173 -28.03 -3.85 4.39
CA PHE A 173 -26.92 -4.16 3.49
C PHE A 173 -27.39 -4.66 2.12
N LEU A 174 -28.42 -5.50 2.07
CA LEU A 174 -29.00 -5.98 0.80
C LEU A 174 -29.48 -4.81 -0.07
N PHE A 175 -30.04 -3.77 0.54
CA PHE A 175 -30.41 -2.53 -0.13
C PHE A 175 -29.19 -1.76 -0.68
N LEU A 176 -28.07 -1.76 0.06
CA LEU A 176 -26.82 -1.09 -0.34
C LEU A 176 -26.13 -1.80 -1.51
N VAL A 177 -26.15 -3.14 -1.52
CA VAL A 177 -25.60 -3.97 -2.61
C VAL A 177 -26.36 -3.74 -3.92
N LEU A 178 -27.69 -3.59 -3.85
CA LEU A 178 -28.54 -3.29 -5.01
C LEU A 178 -28.39 -1.84 -5.52
N SER A 179 -27.75 -0.96 -4.74
CA SER A 179 -27.60 0.48 -5.04
C SER A 179 -26.26 0.88 -5.70
N ASN A 180 -25.51 -0.08 -6.29
CA ASN A 180 -24.30 0.18 -7.11
C ASN A 180 -23.14 0.94 -6.40
N HIS A 181 -22.58 0.40 -5.31
CA HIS A 181 -21.33 0.92 -4.72
C HIS A 181 -20.08 0.13 -5.19
N ALA A 182 -19.09 0.84 -5.74
CA ALA A 182 -17.86 0.29 -6.33
C ALA A 182 -17.04 -0.69 -5.44
N PRO A 183 -16.84 -0.46 -4.12
CA PRO A 183 -16.09 -1.41 -3.29
C PRO A 183 -16.80 -2.77 -3.12
N ILE A 184 -18.10 -2.85 -3.40
CA ILE A 184 -18.90 -4.08 -3.35
C ILE A 184 -18.67 -4.95 -4.60
N ARG A 185 -18.29 -4.35 -5.74
CA ARG A 185 -18.02 -5.09 -7.00
C ARG A 185 -16.82 -6.04 -6.89
N GLY A 186 -15.77 -5.66 -6.16
CA GLY A 186 -14.61 -6.52 -5.89
C GLY A 186 -14.97 -7.73 -5.01
N PHE A 187 -15.81 -7.49 -4.00
CA PHE A 187 -16.33 -8.53 -3.09
C PHE A 187 -17.25 -9.53 -3.80
N LEU A 188 -18.15 -9.06 -4.68
CA LEU A 188 -19.07 -9.91 -5.45
C LEU A 188 -18.36 -10.82 -6.45
N ARG A 189 -17.19 -10.41 -6.99
CA ARG A 189 -16.38 -11.26 -7.87
C ARG A 189 -15.61 -12.36 -7.13
N ALA A 190 -15.17 -12.10 -5.90
CA ALA A 190 -14.36 -13.03 -5.11
C ALA A 190 -15.19 -14.05 -4.29
N ASN A 191 -16.46 -13.73 -3.97
CA ASN A 191 -17.30 -14.54 -3.07
C ASN A 191 -18.68 -14.87 -3.69
N LEU A 192 -18.70 -15.30 -4.97
CA LEU A 192 -19.90 -15.79 -5.67
C LEU A 192 -20.64 -16.93 -4.91
N TRP A 193 -19.96 -17.63 -4.00
CA TRP A 193 -20.56 -18.67 -3.16
C TRP A 193 -21.65 -18.12 -2.21
N TYR A 194 -21.55 -16.86 -1.77
CA TYR A 194 -22.52 -16.27 -0.83
C TYR A 194 -23.86 -15.87 -1.49
N LEU A 195 -23.86 -15.67 -2.82
CA LEU A 195 -25.09 -15.45 -3.59
C LEU A 195 -25.73 -16.77 -4.06
N GLY A 196 -24.96 -17.86 -4.15
CA GLY A 196 -25.41 -19.17 -4.63
C GLY A 196 -26.46 -19.88 -3.76
N HIS A 197 -26.83 -19.31 -2.62
CA HIS A 197 -27.91 -19.82 -1.76
C HIS A 197 -29.20 -18.98 -1.81
N PHE A 198 -29.28 -17.98 -2.71
CA PHE A 198 -30.43 -17.08 -2.84
C PHE A 198 -31.15 -17.16 -4.19
N GLU A 199 -30.73 -18.02 -5.12
CA GLU A 199 -31.48 -18.31 -6.36
C GLU A 199 -32.62 -19.31 -6.11
N HIS A 200 -33.64 -18.89 -5.38
CA HIS A 200 -34.95 -19.52 -5.45
C HIS A 200 -36.06 -18.47 -5.32
N HIS A 201 -36.06 -17.52 -6.25
CA HIS A 201 -37.23 -16.82 -6.80
C HIS A 201 -36.73 -15.55 -7.51
N LEU A 202 -36.69 -15.61 -8.84
CA LEU A 202 -37.16 -14.58 -9.79
C LEU A 202 -36.59 -14.92 -11.18
N HIS A 203 -37.41 -15.67 -11.92
CA HIS A 203 -37.30 -15.82 -13.36
C HIS A 203 -37.72 -14.50 -14.00
N LEU A 204 -36.92 -13.96 -14.95
CA LEU A 204 -37.38 -13.40 -16.24
C LEU A 204 -36.22 -12.74 -17.02
N ASP A 205 -35.86 -13.42 -18.11
CA ASP A 205 -35.46 -12.93 -19.44
C ASP A 205 -34.29 -11.95 -19.65
N ARG A 206 -33.14 -12.57 -19.94
CA ARG A 206 -32.40 -12.56 -21.23
C ARG A 206 -32.85 -11.52 -22.30
N GLN A 207 -31.99 -10.54 -22.59
CA GLN A 207 -31.69 -10.18 -23.99
C GLN A 207 -30.32 -9.52 -24.16
N MET A 208 -29.56 -10.07 -25.11
CA MET A 208 -28.29 -9.56 -25.63
C MET A 208 -28.53 -8.40 -26.59
N GLY A 209 -27.62 -7.43 -26.60
CA GLY A 209 -27.52 -6.40 -27.63
C GLY A 209 -26.08 -5.87 -27.74
N LEU A 210 -25.41 -6.23 -28.84
CA LEU A 210 -24.13 -5.66 -29.32
C LEU A 210 -24.38 -4.29 -29.97
N CYS A 211 -23.44 -3.34 -29.84
CA CYS A 211 -22.82 -2.59 -30.96
C CYS A 211 -21.83 -1.47 -30.54
N ALA A 212 -20.61 -1.58 -31.09
CA ALA A 212 -19.75 -0.60 -31.77
C ALA A 212 -19.40 0.80 -31.18
N SER A 213 -18.12 0.92 -30.79
CA SER A 213 -17.09 1.95 -31.10
C SER A 213 -17.44 3.43 -31.33
N LYS A 214 -16.72 4.33 -30.63
CA LYS A 214 -15.85 5.36 -31.23
C LYS A 214 -14.87 5.98 -30.20
N SER A 215 -13.69 6.32 -30.72
CA SER A 215 -12.51 6.94 -30.12
C SER A 215 -12.64 8.46 -29.96
N GLU A 216 -11.96 9.03 -28.97
CA GLU A 216 -11.34 10.37 -29.06
C GLU A 216 -10.23 10.54 -28.00
N THR A 217 -9.27 11.39 -28.34
CA THR A 217 -7.85 11.41 -27.94
C THR A 217 -7.49 12.40 -26.81
N LYS A 218 -6.31 12.13 -26.23
CA LYS A 218 -5.38 12.88 -25.35
C LYS A 218 -5.57 14.41 -25.18
N ASP A 219 -5.28 14.91 -23.97
CA ASP A 219 -4.02 15.63 -23.62
C ASP A 219 -3.97 16.02 -22.10
N ASP A 220 -2.84 15.68 -21.45
CA ASP A 220 -2.02 16.33 -20.40
C ASP A 220 -2.64 17.02 -19.15
N GLU A 221 -2.04 17.07 -17.94
CA GLU A 221 -0.85 16.50 -17.30
C GLU A 221 -0.89 16.83 -15.79
N SER A 222 -0.24 15.99 -14.97
CA SER A 222 0.65 16.31 -13.82
C SER A 222 0.47 15.38 -12.62
N GLU A 223 1.03 14.18 -12.80
CA GLU A 223 1.30 13.18 -11.77
C GLU A 223 2.54 13.58 -10.95
N HIS A 224 2.55 13.28 -9.64
CA HIS A 224 3.77 13.29 -8.83
C HIS A 224 4.23 11.85 -8.56
N HIS A 225 4.81 11.21 -9.59
CA HIS A 225 5.61 10.01 -9.44
C HIS A 225 7.03 10.39 -9.01
N VAL A 226 7.58 9.72 -7.98
CA VAL A 226 9.00 9.86 -7.62
C VAL A 226 9.81 9.06 -8.65
N GLU A 227 10.40 9.75 -9.62
CA GLU A 227 11.06 9.14 -10.78
C GLU A 227 12.42 8.52 -10.41
N PHE A 228 12.48 7.19 -10.41
CA PHE A 228 13.74 6.44 -10.44
C PHE A 228 14.42 6.43 -11.82
N ALA A 229 13.72 6.86 -12.86
CA ALA A 229 14.14 6.79 -14.26
C ALA A 229 14.17 8.20 -14.86
N THR A 230 15.09 9.03 -14.37
CA THR A 230 15.40 10.34 -14.97
C THR A 230 16.69 10.23 -15.78
N GLY A 231 16.78 11.00 -16.87
CA GLY A 231 17.92 10.94 -17.79
C GLY A 231 17.97 9.60 -18.55
N ASN A 232 19.17 9.00 -18.66
CA ASN A 232 19.37 7.71 -19.32
C ASN A 232 19.25 6.50 -18.36
N VAL A 233 18.77 6.71 -17.13
CA VAL A 233 18.61 5.67 -16.12
C VAL A 233 17.36 4.83 -16.39
N GLN A 234 17.52 3.51 -16.39
CA GLN A 234 16.42 2.58 -16.67
C GLN A 234 15.99 1.85 -15.41
N LEU A 235 14.69 1.90 -15.11
CA LEU A 235 14.09 1.24 -13.94
C LEU A 235 13.85 -0.25 -14.21
N ILE A 236 14.27 -1.09 -13.27
CA ILE A 236 14.12 -2.53 -13.28
C ILE A 236 13.26 -2.96 -12.09
N THR A 237 12.05 -3.46 -12.39
CA THR A 237 11.08 -3.95 -11.40
C THR A 237 10.73 -5.43 -11.57
N THR A 238 11.22 -6.08 -12.63
CA THR A 238 11.02 -7.51 -12.87
C THR A 238 12.34 -8.20 -13.23
N LYS A 239 12.40 -9.52 -13.00
CA LYS A 239 13.59 -10.31 -13.32
C LYS A 239 13.80 -10.41 -14.83
N GLU A 240 12.72 -10.45 -15.60
CA GLU A 240 12.75 -10.49 -17.05
C GLU A 240 13.34 -9.19 -17.62
N ALA A 241 12.98 -8.02 -17.05
CA ALA A 241 13.56 -6.74 -17.43
C ALA A 241 15.06 -6.66 -17.12
N TRP A 242 15.48 -7.23 -15.98
CA TRP A 242 16.91 -7.37 -15.65
C TRP A 242 17.64 -8.23 -16.68
N GLU A 243 17.13 -9.43 -16.95
CA GLU A 243 17.74 -10.39 -17.88
C GLU A 243 17.86 -9.78 -19.29
N GLN A 244 16.81 -9.11 -19.77
CA GLN A 244 16.81 -8.40 -21.05
C GLN A 244 17.90 -7.33 -21.13
N LYS A 245 18.07 -6.53 -20.06
CA LYS A 245 19.07 -5.44 -20.05
C LYS A 245 20.50 -5.93 -19.92
N MET A 246 20.71 -7.02 -19.19
CA MET A 246 22.01 -7.68 -19.15
C MET A 246 22.38 -8.28 -20.51
N GLU A 247 21.43 -8.87 -21.24
CA GLU A 247 21.66 -9.37 -22.60
C GLU A 247 21.98 -8.23 -23.59
N GLU A 248 21.22 -7.13 -23.53
CA GLU A 248 21.48 -5.91 -24.32
C GLU A 248 22.90 -5.35 -24.05
N ALA A 249 23.26 -5.18 -22.78
CA ALA A 249 24.57 -4.69 -22.39
C ALA A 249 25.72 -5.61 -22.88
N ASN A 250 25.55 -6.92 -22.75
CA ASN A 250 26.55 -7.89 -23.20
C ASN A 250 26.73 -7.86 -24.72
N LYS A 251 25.63 -7.76 -25.47
CA LYS A 251 25.65 -7.65 -26.93
C LYS A 251 26.37 -6.39 -27.41
N ASP A 252 26.13 -5.28 -26.73
CA ASP A 252 26.70 -3.98 -27.08
C ASP A 252 28.08 -3.73 -26.44
N GLY A 253 28.56 -4.66 -25.60
CA GLY A 253 29.81 -4.53 -24.86
C GLY A 253 29.80 -3.42 -23.81
N LYS A 254 28.62 -2.99 -23.35
CA LYS A 254 28.47 -1.92 -22.36
C LYS A 254 28.75 -2.41 -20.95
N ILE A 255 29.38 -1.55 -20.17
CA ILE A 255 29.49 -1.73 -18.71
C ILE A 255 28.18 -1.25 -18.08
N VAL A 256 27.62 -2.08 -17.20
CA VAL A 256 26.38 -1.79 -16.48
C VAL A 256 26.71 -1.25 -15.09
N ILE A 257 26.13 -0.12 -14.74
CA ILE A 257 26.08 0.38 -13.37
C ILE A 257 24.67 0.13 -12.86
N ALA A 258 24.53 -0.77 -11.90
CA ALA A 258 23.25 -1.18 -11.34
C ALA A 258 23.11 -0.64 -9.91
N ASN A 259 22.20 0.31 -9.72
CA ASN A 259 21.86 0.89 -8.42
C ASN A 259 20.68 0.13 -7.80
N PHE A 260 20.96 -0.78 -6.87
CA PHE A 260 19.93 -1.40 -6.03
C PHE A 260 19.45 -0.37 -5.02
N SER A 261 18.23 0.11 -5.25
CA SER A 261 17.68 1.29 -4.62
C SER A 261 16.32 0.99 -4.03
N ALA A 262 15.97 1.75 -3.01
CA ALA A 262 14.65 1.66 -2.40
C ALA A 262 13.99 3.03 -2.39
N SER A 263 12.71 3.03 -2.67
CA SER A 263 11.99 4.25 -2.98
C SER A 263 11.67 5.07 -1.71
N TRP A 264 11.86 4.42 -0.55
CA TRP A 264 11.77 4.96 0.80
C TRP A 264 13.14 5.30 1.41
N CYS A 265 14.25 4.93 0.76
CA CYS A 265 15.60 5.14 1.29
C CYS A 265 16.05 6.60 1.08
N GLY A 266 16.30 7.31 2.19
CA GLY A 266 16.77 8.70 2.17
C GLY A 266 18.07 8.89 1.38
N PRO A 267 19.14 8.13 1.66
CA PRO A 267 20.39 8.20 0.89
C PRO A 267 20.19 7.94 -0.62
N CYS A 268 19.27 7.05 -0.99
CA CYS A 268 18.91 6.75 -2.37
C CYS A 268 18.32 7.96 -3.09
N LYS A 269 17.40 8.69 -2.43
CA LYS A 269 16.83 9.93 -2.95
C LYS A 269 17.89 11.03 -3.10
N VAL A 270 18.86 11.09 -2.18
CA VAL A 270 19.93 12.09 -2.21
C VAL A 270 20.90 11.86 -3.37
N VAL A 271 21.18 10.60 -3.72
CA VAL A 271 22.09 10.25 -4.81
C VAL A 271 21.39 10.18 -6.18
N ALA A 272 20.08 9.96 -6.24
CA ALA A 272 19.35 9.76 -7.50
C ALA A 272 19.56 10.88 -8.55
N PRO A 273 19.49 12.20 -8.23
CA PRO A 273 19.74 13.24 -9.22
C PRO A 273 21.16 13.19 -9.77
N PHE A 274 22.14 12.95 -8.89
CA PHE A 274 23.54 12.81 -9.29
C PHE A 274 23.78 11.57 -10.16
N TYR A 275 23.11 10.47 -9.85
CA TYR A 275 23.15 9.25 -10.66
C TYR A 275 22.54 9.46 -12.05
N SER A 276 21.47 10.25 -12.13
CA SER A 276 20.87 10.66 -13.41
C SER A 276 21.84 11.53 -14.23
N GLU A 277 22.47 12.55 -13.62
CA GLU A 277 23.49 13.37 -14.28
C GLU A 277 24.66 12.54 -14.82
N LEU A 278 25.12 11.53 -14.07
CA LEU A 278 26.14 10.60 -14.56
C LEU A 278 25.67 9.79 -15.77
N SER A 279 24.40 9.38 -15.79
CA SER A 279 23.83 8.63 -16.91
C SER A 279 23.76 9.44 -18.21
N GLU A 280 23.56 10.75 -18.08
CA GLU A 280 23.56 11.67 -19.22
C GLU A 280 24.98 11.98 -19.67
N LYS A 281 25.92 12.13 -18.73
CA LYS A 281 27.33 12.41 -18.99
C LYS A 281 28.06 11.25 -19.66
N TYR A 282 27.67 10.00 -19.36
CA TYR A 282 28.35 8.79 -19.86
C TYR A 282 27.36 7.84 -20.56
N PRO A 283 26.83 8.19 -21.75
CA PRO A 283 25.85 7.37 -22.49
C PRO A 283 26.42 6.03 -23.02
N SER A 284 27.76 5.94 -23.04
CA SER A 284 28.52 4.72 -23.32
C SER A 284 28.32 3.62 -22.26
N LEU A 285 28.00 4.01 -21.03
CA LEU A 285 27.68 3.10 -19.93
C LEU A 285 26.15 2.91 -19.84
N MET A 286 25.73 1.76 -19.31
CA MET A 286 24.31 1.49 -19.05
C MET A 286 23.99 1.72 -17.58
N PHE A 287 23.09 2.65 -17.29
CA PHE A 287 22.67 2.95 -15.92
C PHE A 287 21.31 2.32 -15.62
N LEU A 288 21.30 1.42 -14.64
CA LEU A 288 20.09 0.76 -14.17
C LEU A 288 19.80 1.18 -12.73
N VAL A 289 18.51 1.27 -12.39
CA VAL A 289 18.02 1.28 -11.01
C VAL A 289 17.17 0.05 -10.80
N VAL A 290 17.56 -0.79 -9.83
CA VAL A 290 16.82 -1.98 -9.44
C VAL A 290 16.00 -1.66 -8.20
N ASP A 291 14.68 -1.79 -8.31
CA ASP A 291 13.79 -1.59 -7.16
C ASP A 291 13.80 -2.84 -6.26
N VAL A 292 14.43 -2.71 -5.09
CA VAL A 292 14.58 -3.84 -4.15
C VAL A 292 13.25 -4.29 -3.54
N ASP A 293 12.23 -3.41 -3.53
CA ASP A 293 10.91 -3.73 -2.98
C ASP A 293 10.09 -4.58 -3.97
N GLU A 294 10.20 -4.30 -5.27
CA GLU A 294 9.52 -5.10 -6.31
C GLU A 294 10.30 -6.39 -6.64
N LEU A 295 11.64 -6.38 -6.47
CA LEU A 295 12.53 -7.52 -6.72
C LEU A 295 13.19 -8.07 -5.45
N THR A 296 12.39 -8.37 -4.40
CA THR A 296 12.93 -8.79 -3.08
C THR A 296 13.74 -10.08 -3.13
N ASP A 297 13.21 -11.15 -3.72
CA ASP A 297 13.90 -12.45 -3.78
C ASP A 297 15.18 -12.33 -4.61
N PHE A 298 15.09 -11.65 -5.76
CA PHE A 298 16.25 -11.37 -6.61
C PHE A 298 17.31 -10.55 -5.86
N SER A 299 16.93 -9.47 -5.17
CA SER A 299 17.84 -8.65 -4.37
C SER A 299 18.52 -9.45 -3.25
N THR A 300 17.82 -10.44 -2.68
CA THR A 300 18.41 -11.34 -1.68
C THR A 300 19.53 -12.18 -2.28
N THR A 301 19.38 -12.66 -3.53
CA THR A 301 20.45 -13.41 -4.21
C THR A 301 21.72 -12.59 -4.47
N TRP A 302 21.59 -11.26 -4.51
CA TRP A 302 22.70 -10.30 -4.65
C TRP A 302 23.30 -9.82 -3.31
N ASP A 303 22.90 -10.43 -2.18
CA ASP A 303 23.34 -10.06 -0.82
C ASP A 303 23.18 -8.55 -0.53
N ILE A 304 22.03 -7.98 -0.92
CA ILE A 304 21.70 -6.57 -0.67
C ILE A 304 21.35 -6.38 0.80
N LYS A 305 22.29 -5.82 1.57
CA LYS A 305 22.13 -5.52 3.00
C LYS A 305 21.82 -4.06 3.30
N ALA A 306 22.08 -3.16 2.35
CA ALA A 306 21.84 -1.74 2.48
C ALA A 306 21.53 -1.12 1.12
N THR A 307 20.75 -0.05 1.10
CA THR A 307 20.49 0.75 -0.10
C THR A 307 20.97 2.20 0.13
N PRO A 308 21.47 2.89 -0.91
CA PRO A 308 21.74 2.36 -2.24
C PRO A 308 22.97 1.43 -2.22
N THR A 309 22.96 0.39 -3.05
CA THR A 309 24.16 -0.39 -3.36
C THR A 309 24.35 -0.42 -4.87
N PHE A 310 25.53 -0.01 -5.32
CA PHE A 310 25.90 0.01 -6.72
C PHE A 310 26.77 -1.19 -7.05
N PHE A 311 26.42 -1.90 -8.12
CA PHE A 311 27.27 -2.91 -8.73
C PHE A 311 27.72 -2.42 -10.09
N PHE A 312 28.99 -2.66 -10.39
CA PHE A 312 29.58 -2.37 -11.68
C PHE A 312 29.83 -3.72 -12.36
N LEU A 313 29.21 -3.92 -13.52
CA LEU A 313 29.18 -5.20 -14.22
C LEU A 313 29.74 -5.08 -15.63
N LYS A 314 30.53 -6.05 -16.05
CA LYS A 314 31.01 -6.20 -17.44
C LYS A 314 30.88 -7.65 -17.84
N GLU A 315 30.27 -7.92 -19.00
CA GLU A 315 30.04 -9.29 -19.51
C GLU A 315 29.31 -10.19 -18.49
N GLY A 316 28.35 -9.61 -17.77
CA GLY A 316 27.60 -10.29 -16.71
C GLY A 316 28.36 -10.54 -15.40
N GLN A 317 29.65 -10.17 -15.30
CA GLN A 317 30.46 -10.35 -14.10
C GLN A 317 30.57 -9.07 -13.30
N GLN A 318 30.52 -9.18 -11.97
CA GLN A 318 30.79 -8.07 -11.06
C GLN A 318 32.29 -7.73 -11.06
N ILE A 319 32.61 -6.49 -11.41
CA ILE A 319 33.99 -5.97 -11.39
C ILE A 319 34.24 -5.02 -10.21
N ASP A 320 33.20 -4.39 -9.67
CA ASP A 320 33.30 -3.50 -8.51
C ASP A 320 31.94 -3.39 -7.78
N LYS A 321 31.96 -2.88 -6.55
CA LYS A 321 30.78 -2.64 -5.71
C LYS A 321 30.98 -1.39 -4.85
N LEU A 322 29.93 -0.59 -4.69
CA LEU A 322 29.89 0.53 -3.75
C LEU A 322 28.61 0.44 -2.90
N VAL A 323 28.75 0.53 -1.58
CA VAL A 323 27.61 0.54 -0.66
C VAL A 323 27.43 1.94 -0.06
N GLY A 324 26.21 2.45 -0.10
CA GLY A 324 25.85 3.76 0.43
C GLY A 324 25.95 4.90 -0.59
N ALA A 325 25.43 6.07 -0.21
CA ALA A 325 25.32 7.24 -1.07
C ALA A 325 26.59 8.11 -1.07
N ASN A 326 27.75 7.51 -1.34
CA ASN A 326 29.02 8.23 -1.43
C ASN A 326 29.23 8.82 -2.85
N LYS A 327 28.78 10.07 -3.07
CA LYS A 327 28.84 10.72 -4.40
C LYS A 327 30.27 10.82 -4.97
N PRO A 328 31.29 11.32 -4.23
CA PRO A 328 32.65 11.41 -4.78
C PRO A 328 33.24 10.07 -5.20
N GLU A 329 33.02 9.02 -4.42
CA GLU A 329 33.52 7.68 -4.75
C GLU A 329 32.79 7.06 -5.93
N LEU A 330 31.47 7.28 -6.03
CA LEU A 330 30.67 6.86 -7.18
C LEU A 330 31.17 7.54 -8.46
N GLU A 331 31.40 8.86 -8.44
CA GLU A 331 31.93 9.60 -9.59
C GLU A 331 33.28 9.06 -10.03
N LEU A 332 34.20 8.88 -9.08
CA LEU A 332 35.54 8.38 -9.35
C LEU A 332 35.50 7.02 -10.03
N LYS A 333 34.68 6.09 -9.54
CA LYS A 333 34.52 4.76 -10.13
C LYS A 333 33.90 4.84 -11.54
N VAL A 334 32.86 5.65 -11.73
CA VAL A 334 32.20 5.83 -13.04
C VAL A 334 33.16 6.42 -14.07
N THR A 335 33.88 7.49 -13.71
CA THR A 335 34.86 8.13 -14.59
C THR A 335 35.99 7.18 -14.96
N ALA A 336 36.55 6.44 -14.00
CA ALA A 336 37.60 5.46 -14.30
C ALA A 336 37.15 4.36 -15.27
N LEU A 337 35.88 3.94 -15.17
CA LEU A 337 35.31 2.97 -16.11
C LEU A 337 35.08 3.57 -17.50
N ALA A 338 34.56 4.80 -17.58
CA ALA A 338 34.37 5.50 -18.84
C ALA A 338 35.70 5.73 -19.57
N ASP A 339 36.75 6.15 -18.85
CA ASP A 339 38.09 6.39 -19.42
C ASP A 339 38.78 5.10 -19.88
N SER A 340 38.36 3.94 -19.38
CA SER A 340 38.87 2.63 -19.79
C SER A 340 38.27 2.10 -21.10
N LEU A 341 37.21 2.74 -21.60
CA LEU A 341 36.55 2.35 -22.84
C LEU A 341 37.33 2.88 -24.06
N PRO A 342 37.46 2.09 -25.14
CA PRO A 342 38.13 2.54 -26.35
C PRO A 342 37.37 3.71 -27.02
N PRO A 343 38.04 4.61 -27.75
CA PRO A 343 37.45 5.84 -28.30
C PRO A 343 36.23 5.66 -29.21
N ASN A 344 36.01 4.45 -29.74
CA ASN A 344 34.87 4.12 -30.60
C ASN A 344 33.57 3.81 -29.81
N GLN A 345 33.57 3.96 -28.49
CA GLN A 345 32.42 3.69 -27.63
C GLN A 345 32.07 4.84 -26.67
N VAL A 346 32.74 6.00 -26.71
CA VAL A 346 32.52 7.14 -25.79
C VAL A 346 31.34 8.02 -26.19
#